data_AF-A0SWA0-F1
#
_entry.id   AF-A0SWA0-F1
#
_cell.length_a   1.000
_cell.length_b   1.000
_cell.length_c   1.000
_cell.angle_alpha   90.00
_cell.angle_beta   90.00
_cell.angle_gamma   90.00
#
_symmetry.space_group_name_H-M   'P 1'
#
loop_
_entity.id
_entity.type
_entity.pdbx_description
1 polymer ?
#
loop_
_entity_poly.entity_id
_entity_poly.type
_entity_poly.pdbx_seq_one_letter_code
_entity_poly.pdbx_strand_id
1 'polypeptide(L)'
;IFFINPLLSIILLLISVAFYTILERKILSYIQIRKGPNKVGFLGILQPFSDAIKLFNKNLISSESMNFMLSYSTPALSLILSMMIVSMLPMYFYSSFDNKNNILMFFVISSLSVYSI
;
A
#
# COMPACT_ATOMS: atom_id res chain seq x y z
N ILE A 1 12.05 20.75 6.23
CA ILE A 1 11.07 20.75 5.11
C ILE A 1 11.34 19.61 4.15
N PHE A 2 12.53 19.53 3.55
CA PHE A 2 12.84 18.53 2.52
C PHE A 2 12.58 17.07 2.92
N PHE A 3 12.91 16.65 4.15
CA PHE A 3 12.61 15.30 4.65
C PHE A 3 11.22 15.14 5.30
N ILE A 4 10.63 16.22 5.81
CA ILE A 4 9.36 16.17 6.55
C ILE A 4 8.19 15.97 5.59
N ASN A 5 8.19 16.68 4.46
CA ASN A 5 7.14 16.60 3.45
C ASN A 5 6.99 15.18 2.86
N PRO A 6 8.05 14.50 2.37
CA PRO A 6 7.92 13.15 1.84
C PRO A 6 7.55 12.12 2.92
N LEU A 7 8.02 12.29 4.16
CA LEU A 7 7.64 11.40 5.26
C LEU A 7 6.13 11.51 5.56
N LEU A 8 5.61 12.73 5.62
CA LEU A 8 4.18 12.97 5.82
C LEU A 8 3.33 12.41 4.67
N SER A 9 3.77 12.58 3.42
CA SER A 9 3.04 12.02 2.27
C SER A 9 2.97 10.49 2.30
N ILE A 10 4.05 9.82 2.71
CA ILE A 10 4.07 8.36 2.85
C ILE A 10 3.08 7.90 3.94
N ILE A 11 3.07 8.56 5.09
CA ILE A 11 2.14 8.22 6.19
C ILE A 11 0.68 8.39 5.75
N LEU A 12 0.36 9.51 5.11
CA LEU A 12 -0.99 9.78 4.62
C LEU A 12 -1.43 8.76 3.56
N LEU A 13 -0.50 8.30 2.70
CA LEU A 13 -0.80 7.29 1.70
C LEU A 13 -1.08 5.91 2.32
N LEU A 14 -0.30 5.49 3.32
CA LEU A 14 -0.56 4.22 4.00
C LEU A 14 -1.94 4.21 4.68
N ILE A 15 -2.34 5.36 5.27
CA ILE A 15 -3.65 5.54 5.87
C ILE A 15 -4.76 5.49 4.79
N SER A 16 -4.55 6.15 3.65
CA SER A 16 -5.55 6.16 2.57
C SER A 16 -5.78 4.75 1.98
N VAL A 17 -4.70 3.98 1.78
CA VAL A 17 -4.78 2.59 1.31
C VAL A 17 -5.55 1.71 2.31
N ALA A 18 -5.33 1.89 3.62
CA ALA A 18 -6.06 1.14 4.64
C ALA A 18 -7.58 1.37 4.55
N PHE A 19 -8.03 2.63 4.40
CA PHE A 19 -9.46 2.93 4.25
C PHE A 19 -10.03 2.52 2.88
N TYR A 20 -9.20 2.55 1.83
CA TYR A 20 -9.60 2.07 0.50
C TYR A 20 -10.07 0.61 0.55
N THR A 21 -9.44 -0.25 1.36
CA THR A 21 -9.89 -1.65 1.51
C THR A 21 -11.30 -1.79 2.09
N ILE A 22 -11.71 -0.92 3.02
CA ILE A 22 -13.09 -0.92 3.56
C ILE A 22 -14.07 -0.48 2.49
N LEU A 23 -13.71 0.60 1.78
CA LEU A 23 -14.52 1.18 0.72
C LEU A 23 -14.81 0.12 -0.35
N GLU A 24 -13.78 -0.60 -0.80
CA GLU A 24 -13.93 -1.71 -1.75
C GLU A 24 -14.92 -2.77 -1.25
N ARG A 25 -14.73 -3.27 -0.01
CA ARG A 25 -15.62 -4.27 0.61
C ARG A 25 -17.06 -3.77 0.74
N LYS A 26 -17.27 -2.49 1.05
CA LYS A 26 -18.61 -1.90 1.16
C LYS A 26 -19.27 -1.76 -0.21
N ILE A 27 -18.56 -1.24 -1.22
CA ILE A 27 -19.11 -1.10 -2.58
C ILE A 27 -19.53 -2.47 -3.14
N LEU A 28 -18.66 -3.47 -3.04
CA LEU A 28 -18.98 -4.84 -3.47
C LEU A 28 -20.21 -5.41 -2.75
N SER A 29 -20.33 -5.14 -1.45
CA SER A 29 -21.47 -5.59 -0.67
C SER A 29 -22.78 -4.94 -1.12
N TYR A 30 -22.76 -3.64 -1.42
CA TYR A 30 -23.94 -2.92 -1.90
C TYR A 30 -24.40 -3.42 -3.27
N ILE A 31 -23.47 -3.69 -4.19
CA ILE A 31 -23.78 -4.28 -5.51
C ILE A 31 -24.42 -5.68 -5.34
N GLN A 32 -23.93 -6.46 -4.38
CA GLN A 32 -24.39 -7.83 -4.11
C GLN A 32 -25.61 -7.90 -3.16
N ILE A 33 -26.24 -6.77 -2.81
CA ILE A 33 -27.40 -6.71 -1.91
C ILE A 33 -27.11 -7.40 -0.55
N ARG A 34 -25.87 -7.28 -0.06
CA ARG A 34 -25.49 -7.74 1.28
C ARG A 34 -24.83 -6.61 2.06
N LYS A 35 -24.87 -6.67 3.38
CA LYS A 35 -24.16 -5.68 4.21
C LYS A 35 -22.68 -6.03 4.26
N GLY A 36 -21.84 -5.04 3.98
CA GLY A 36 -20.39 -5.12 4.15
C GLY A 36 -19.98 -5.13 5.63
N PRO A 37 -18.69 -4.95 5.93
CA PRO A 37 -18.21 -4.93 7.32
C PRO A 37 -18.88 -3.78 8.09
N ASN A 38 -19.78 -4.13 9.01
CA ASN A 38 -20.52 -3.18 9.86
C ASN A 38 -20.34 -3.43 11.37
N LYS A 39 -19.71 -4.55 11.77
CA LYS A 39 -19.63 -4.97 13.18
C LYS A 39 -18.40 -4.43 13.92
N VAL A 40 -17.27 -4.23 13.24
CA VAL A 40 -16.01 -3.84 13.89
C VAL A 40 -15.98 -2.32 14.09
N GLY A 41 -16.25 -1.87 15.32
CA GLY A 41 -16.34 -0.45 15.67
C GLY A 41 -17.59 0.25 15.13
N PHE A 42 -17.54 1.58 15.04
CA PHE A 42 -18.65 2.37 14.47
C PHE A 42 -18.71 2.17 12.94
N LEU A 43 -19.79 1.57 12.43
CA LEU A 43 -20.02 1.32 10.99
C LEU A 43 -18.87 0.58 10.27
N GLY A 44 -18.05 -0.20 10.97
CA GLY A 44 -16.93 -0.94 10.36
C GLY A 44 -15.65 -0.13 10.08
N ILE A 45 -15.54 1.10 10.56
CA ILE A 45 -14.38 1.99 10.27
C ILE A 45 -13.06 1.40 10.82
N LEU A 46 -13.12 0.64 11.92
CA LEU A 46 -11.93 0.05 12.55
C LEU A 46 -11.49 -1.29 11.95
N GLN A 47 -12.16 -1.77 10.89
CA GLN A 47 -11.83 -3.03 10.22
C GLN A 47 -10.36 -3.17 9.78
N PRO A 48 -9.71 -2.20 9.12
CA PRO A 48 -8.36 -2.39 8.58
C PRO A 48 -7.33 -2.50 9.69
N PHE A 49 -7.56 -1.83 10.83
CA PHE A 49 -6.73 -1.98 12.03
C PHE A 49 -6.86 -3.40 12.61
N SER A 50 -8.08 -3.94 12.67
CA SER A 50 -8.29 -5.32 13.14
C SER A 50 -7.65 -6.38 12.22
N ASP A 51 -7.71 -6.16 10.90
CA ASP A 51 -7.10 -7.05 9.91
C ASP A 51 -5.56 -6.99 10.01
N ALA A 52 -4.98 -5.80 10.22
CA ALA A 52 -3.54 -5.63 10.43
C ALA A 52 -3.05 -6.34 11.70
N ILE A 53 -3.70 -6.12 12.84
CA ILE A 53 -3.34 -6.78 14.12
C ILE A 53 -3.45 -8.31 13.99
N LYS A 54 -4.47 -8.80 13.29
CA LYS A 54 -4.63 -10.23 13.02
C LYS A 54 -3.46 -10.82 12.22
N LEU A 55 -2.94 -10.09 11.24
CA LEU A 55 -1.78 -10.53 10.44
C LEU A 55 -0.48 -10.49 11.25
N PHE A 56 -0.26 -9.47 12.09
CA PHE A 56 0.93 -9.38 12.95
C PHE A 56 1.00 -10.51 13.99
N ASN A 57 -0.15 -10.98 14.48
CA ASN A 57 -0.21 -12.08 15.44
C ASN A 57 -0.10 -13.47 14.79
N LYS A 58 -0.11 -13.56 13.46
CA LYS A 58 -0.06 -14.86 12.77
C LYS A 58 1.39 -15.34 12.68
N ASN A 59 1.62 -16.60 13.05
CA ASN A 59 2.94 -17.21 12.87
C ASN A 59 3.33 -17.22 11.39
N LEU A 60 4.58 -16.83 11.11
CA LEU A 60 5.18 -16.94 9.79
C LEU A 60 5.39 -18.44 9.51
N ILE A 61 4.67 -18.97 8.52
CA ILE A 61 4.82 -20.36 8.07
C ILE A 61 5.71 -20.33 6.83
N SER A 62 6.94 -20.81 6.95
CA SER A 62 7.79 -21.09 5.80
C SER A 62 7.52 -22.51 5.31
N SER A 63 7.32 -22.67 4.01
CA SER A 63 7.29 -23.99 3.38
C SER A 63 8.71 -24.52 3.14
N GLU A 64 8.87 -25.84 3.22
CA GLU A 64 10.17 -26.51 3.24
C GLU A 64 11.02 -26.31 1.97
N SER A 65 10.40 -26.00 0.83
CA SER A 65 11.07 -25.86 -0.48
C SER A 65 11.37 -24.42 -0.92
N MET A 66 11.25 -23.41 -0.04
CA MET A 66 11.38 -22.00 -0.44
C MET A 66 12.75 -21.40 -0.11
N ASN A 67 13.21 -20.51 -1.01
CA ASN A 67 14.35 -19.64 -0.75
C ASN A 67 13.97 -18.52 0.24
N PHE A 68 14.39 -18.66 1.50
CA PHE A 68 14.09 -17.70 2.57
C PHE A 68 14.50 -16.25 2.25
N MET A 69 15.66 -16.04 1.62
CA MET A 69 16.12 -14.70 1.29
C MET A 69 15.21 -14.00 0.28
N LEU A 70 14.75 -14.73 -0.74
CA LEU A 70 13.87 -14.19 -1.77
C LEU A 70 12.47 -13.96 -1.19
N SER A 71 11.92 -14.91 -0.43
CA SER A 71 10.55 -14.79 0.10
C SER A 71 10.35 -13.62 1.08
N TYR A 72 11.37 -13.23 1.84
CA TYR A 72 11.30 -12.05 2.71
C TYR A 72 11.65 -10.74 2.01
N SER A 73 12.51 -10.77 0.99
CA SER A 73 12.91 -9.55 0.27
C SER A 73 11.90 -9.10 -0.77
N THR A 74 11.16 -10.02 -1.42
CA THR A 74 10.20 -9.66 -2.47
C THR A 74 9.06 -8.76 -1.99
N PRO A 75 8.40 -8.99 -0.82
CA PRO A 75 7.34 -8.10 -0.36
C PRO A 75 7.87 -6.73 0.09
N ALA A 76 9.12 -6.67 0.56
CA ALA A 76 9.77 -5.41 0.89
C ALA A 76 10.09 -4.59 -0.38
N LEU A 77 10.60 -5.24 -1.43
CA LEU A 77 10.90 -4.62 -2.71
C LEU A 77 9.65 -4.04 -3.38
N SER A 78 8.53 -4.78 -3.39
CA SER A 78 7.28 -4.31 -4.00
C SER A 78 6.75 -3.05 -3.31
N LEU A 79 6.80 -3.00 -1.97
CA LEU A 79 6.39 -1.82 -1.21
C LEU A 79 7.30 -0.63 -1.50
N ILE A 80 8.62 -0.81 -1.53
CA ILE A 80 9.59 0.26 -1.84
C ILE A 80 9.34 0.83 -3.24
N LEU A 81 9.16 -0.02 -4.25
CA LEU A 81 8.89 0.41 -5.63
C LEU A 81 7.58 1.21 -5.71
N SER A 82 6.53 0.78 -5.01
CA SER A 82 5.25 1.51 -4.98
C SER A 82 5.37 2.91 -4.37
N MET A 83 6.16 3.06 -3.30
CA MET A 83 6.40 4.36 -2.65
C MET A 83 7.23 5.30 -3.54
N MET A 84 8.15 4.76 -4.33
CA MET A 84 8.93 5.53 -5.31
C MET A 84 8.06 6.10 -6.44
N ILE A 85 7.00 5.40 -6.87
CA ILE A 85 6.07 5.92 -7.88
C ILE A 85 5.32 7.15 -7.34
N VAL A 86 4.87 7.08 -6.09
CA VAL A 86 4.07 8.14 -5.47
C VAL A 86 4.87 9.44 -5.33
N SER A 87 6.16 9.35 -4.99
CA SER A 87 7.01 10.53 -4.79
C SER A 87 7.28 11.32 -6.08
N MET A 88 7.05 10.70 -7.25
CA MET A 88 7.18 11.31 -8.58
C MET A 88 5.88 12.00 -9.03
N LEU A 89 4.74 11.68 -8.41
CA LEU A 89 3.48 12.34 -8.76
C LEU A 89 3.48 13.77 -8.22
N PRO A 90 3.10 14.78 -9.03
CA PRO A 90 3.03 16.16 -8.57
C PRO A 90 1.87 16.33 -7.59
N MET A 91 2.17 16.27 -6.30
CA MET A 91 1.24 16.58 -5.21
C MET A 91 1.36 18.07 -4.86
N TYR A 92 0.40 18.89 -5.30
CA TYR A 92 0.36 20.34 -5.08
C TYR A 92 1.70 21.05 -5.42
N PHE A 93 2.01 22.16 -4.73
CA PHE A 93 3.05 23.12 -5.07
C PHE A 93 4.49 22.61 -5.00
N TYR A 94 4.75 21.44 -4.42
CA TYR A 94 6.10 20.87 -4.30
C TYR A 94 6.07 19.36 -4.46
N SER A 95 6.36 18.86 -5.67
CA SER A 95 6.72 17.46 -5.87
C SER A 95 8.01 17.15 -5.09
N SER A 96 8.03 16.04 -4.35
CA SER A 96 9.21 15.64 -3.57
C SER A 96 10.44 15.38 -4.45
N PHE A 97 10.22 14.87 -5.65
CA PHE A 97 11.23 14.71 -6.68
C PHE A 97 10.70 15.30 -7.97
N ASP A 98 11.34 16.37 -8.45
CA ASP A 98 11.04 16.95 -9.76
C ASP A 98 12.19 16.65 -10.72
N ASN A 99 12.02 15.61 -11.54
CA ASN A 99 12.92 15.31 -12.64
C ASN A 99 12.29 15.78 -13.96
N LYS A 100 13.10 16.37 -14.85
CA LYS A 100 12.64 16.76 -16.20
C LYS A 100 11.98 15.62 -16.97
N ASN A 101 12.38 14.38 -16.69
CA ASN A 101 11.89 13.16 -17.34
C ASN A 101 11.00 12.31 -16.42
N ASN A 102 10.10 12.92 -15.62
CA ASN A 102 9.21 12.20 -14.70
C ASN A 102 8.42 11.06 -15.37
N ILE A 103 7.97 11.26 -16.62
CA ILE A 103 7.22 10.24 -17.39
C ILE A 103 8.10 9.02 -17.69
N LEU A 104 9.35 9.22 -18.11
CA LEU A 104 10.28 8.12 -18.39
C LEU A 104 10.57 7.34 -17.10
N MET A 105 10.78 8.06 -15.98
CA MET A 105 11.05 7.44 -14.69
C MET A 105 9.86 6.60 -14.20
N PHE A 106 8.63 7.06 -14.41
CA PHE A 106 7.42 6.29 -14.14
C PHE A 106 7.42 4.95 -14.92
N PHE A 107 7.75 4.97 -16.22
CA PHE A 107 7.83 3.73 -17.01
C PHE A 107 8.91 2.77 -16.49
N VAL A 108 10.11 3.28 -16.16
CA VAL A 108 11.20 2.43 -15.64
C VAL A 108 10.79 1.77 -14.33
N ILE A 109 10.24 2.53 -13.38
CA ILE A 109 9.82 1.98 -12.07
C ILE A 109 8.65 1.00 -12.25
N SER A 110 7.71 1.29 -13.15
CA SER A 110 6.62 0.35 -13.46
C SER A 110 7.14 -0.97 -14.03
N SER A 111 8.15 -0.94 -14.90
CA SER A 111 8.77 -2.16 -15.42
C SER A 111 9.50 -2.96 -14.34
N LEU A 112 10.15 -2.27 -13.40
CA LEU A 112 10.81 -2.89 -12.25
C LEU A 112 9.82 -3.56 -11.29
N SER A 113 8.61 -3.02 -11.15
CA SER A 113 7.60 -3.57 -10.24
C SER A 113 7.20 -5.02 -10.57
N VAL A 114 7.31 -5.43 -11.85
CA VAL A 114 7.01 -6.79 -12.30
C VAL A 114 7.95 -7.83 -11.68
N TYR A 115 9.21 -7.47 -11.40
CA TYR A 115 10.18 -8.39 -10.79
C TYR A 115 9.95 -8.62 -9.29
N SER A 116 9.15 -7.78 -8.64
CA SER A 116 8.89 -7.87 -7.20
C SER A 116 7.72 -8.80 -6.84
N ILE A 117 7.01 -9.31 -7.87
CA ILE A 117 5.88 -10.24 -7.78
C ILE A 117 6.43 -11.66 -7.77
#